data_AF-Q3M5M4-F1
#
_entry.id   AF-Q3M5M4-F1
#
_cell.length_a   1.000
_cell.length_b   1.000
_cell.length_c   1.000
_cell.angle_alpha   90.00
_cell.angle_beta   90.00
_cell.angle_gamma   90.00
#
_symmetry.space_group_name_H-M   'P 1'
#
loop_
_entity.id
_entity.type
_entity.pdbx_description
1 polymer ?
#
loop_
_entity_poly.entity_id
_entity_poly.type
_entity_poly.pdbx_seq_one_letter_code
_entity_poly.pdbx_strand_id
1 'polypeptide(L)' 'MGMNKRYLSHSGVIRMHKEYMNALEELIDKLTLAAILEMLERICHKKAENLRTHWQDETSAKMWEKAARQIEQINIDV' A
#
# COMPACT_ATOMS: atom_id res chain seq x y z
N MET A 1 10.07 -38.10 -7.82
CA MET A 1 9.65 -36.88 -8.52
C MET A 1 9.62 -35.73 -7.53
N GLY A 2 10.71 -34.95 -7.43
CA GLY A 2 10.78 -33.79 -6.54
C GLY A 2 10.48 -32.52 -7.34
N MET A 3 9.35 -31.86 -7.07
CA MET A 3 9.07 -30.55 -7.66
C MET A 3 10.05 -29.51 -7.09
N ASN A 4 10.67 -28.73 -7.97
CA ASN A 4 11.73 -27.78 -7.64
C ASN A 4 11.18 -26.58 -6.85
N LYS A 5 11.72 -26.34 -5.64
CA LYS A 5 11.28 -25.31 -4.67
C LYS A 5 11.22 -23.88 -5.25
N ARG A 6 11.98 -23.56 -6.31
CA ARG A 6 11.90 -22.23 -6.96
C ARG A 6 10.55 -21.98 -7.63
N TYR A 7 9.93 -22.99 -8.23
CA TYR A 7 8.61 -22.85 -8.87
C TYR A 7 7.49 -22.63 -7.84
N LEU A 8 7.60 -23.27 -6.67
CA LEU A 8 6.67 -23.04 -5.55
C LEU A 8 6.79 -21.61 -5.00
N SER A 9 8.01 -21.06 -4.93
CA SER A 9 8.22 -19.68 -4.47
C SER A 9 7.65 -18.63 -5.43
N HIS A 10 7.82 -18.82 -6.75
CA HIS A 10 7.32 -17.89 -7.75
C HIS A 10 5.78 -17.97 -7.88
N SER A 11 5.22 -19.19 -7.85
CA SER A 11 3.77 -19.41 -7.84
C SER A 11 3.10 -18.87 -6.57
N GLY A 12 3.75 -19.01 -5.40
CA GLY A 12 3.26 -18.46 -4.13
C GLY A 12 3.20 -16.93 -4.11
N VAL A 13 4.22 -16.25 -4.64
CA VAL A 13 4.25 -14.78 -4.73
C VAL A 13 3.16 -14.27 -5.68
N ILE A 14 2.96 -14.93 -6.82
CA ILE A 14 1.90 -14.57 -7.79
C ILE A 14 0.51 -14.74 -7.15
N ARG A 15 0.30 -15.84 -6.41
CA ARG A 15 -0.98 -16.10 -5.73
C ARG A 15 -1.27 -15.02 -4.68
N MET A 16 -0.27 -14.66 -3.89
CA MET A 16 -0.40 -13.63 -2.86
C MET A 16 -0.67 -12.23 -3.44
N HIS A 17 -0.02 -11.86 -4.55
CA HIS A 17 -0.33 -10.61 -5.25
C HIS A 17 -1.78 -10.57 -5.74
N LYS A 18 -2.27 -11.69 -6.29
CA LYS A 18 -3.66 -11.80 -6.74
C LYS A 18 -4.65 -11.67 -5.58
N GLU A 19 -4.36 -12.30 -4.44
CA GLU A 19 -5.19 -12.18 -3.23
C GLU A 19 -5.26 -10.72 -2.73
N TYR A 20 -4.15 -9.99 -2.73
CA TYR A 20 -4.15 -8.57 -2.36
C TYR A 20 -4.87 -7.66 -3.35
N MET A 21 -4.72 -7.92 -4.66
CA MET A 21 -5.43 -7.15 -5.69
C MET A 21 -6.95 -7.37 -5.60
N ASN A 22 -7.40 -8.61 -5.42
CA ASN A 22 -8.81 -8.90 -5.22
C ASN A 22 -9.37 -8.19 -3.97
N ALA A 23 -8.60 -8.15 -2.87
CA ALA A 23 -9.03 -7.44 -1.67
C ALA A 23 -9.14 -5.94 -1.89
N LEU A 24 -8.26 -5.34 -2.70
CA LEU A 24 -8.35 -3.92 -3.07
C LEU A 24 -9.56 -3.65 -3.97
N GLU A 25 -9.82 -4.51 -4.96
CA GLU A 25 -11.02 -4.41 -5.80
C GLU A 25 -12.30 -4.47 -4.95
N GLU A 26 -12.41 -5.43 -4.03
CA GLU A 26 -13.56 -5.51 -3.12
C GLU A 26 -13.72 -4.27 -2.23
N LEU A 27 -12.62 -3.66 -1.80
CA LEU A 27 -12.66 -2.44 -0.99
C LEU A 27 -13.10 -1.24 -1.83
N ILE A 28 -12.65 -1.14 -3.08
CA ILE A 28 -13.08 -0.10 -4.01
C ILE A 28 -14.57 -0.26 -4.34
N ASP A 29 -15.06 -1.49 -4.54
CA ASP A 29 -16.47 -1.76 -4.81
C ASP A 29 -17.39 -1.42 -3.62
N LYS A 30 -16.91 -1.67 -2.39
CA LYS A 30 -17.65 -1.36 -1.16
C LYS A 30 -17.58 0.12 -0.77
N LEU A 31 -16.56 0.82 -1.22
CA LEU A 31 -16.28 2.23 -0.91
C LEU A 31 -16.27 3.03 -2.23
N THR A 32 -15.58 4.15 -2.24
CA THR A 32 -15.24 4.87 -3.47
C THR A 32 -13.73 4.93 -3.60
N LEU A 33 -13.22 5.06 -4.83
CA LEU A 33 -11.79 5.26 -5.04
C LEU A 33 -11.26 6.46 -4.23
N ALA A 34 -12.03 7.55 -4.15
CA ALA A 34 -11.72 8.71 -3.33
C ALA A 34 -11.53 8.36 -1.85
N ALA A 35 -12.45 7.57 -1.27
CA ALA A 35 -12.34 7.14 0.12
C ALA A 35 -11.11 6.25 0.36
N ILE A 36 -10.78 5.36 -0.59
CA ILE A 36 -9.56 4.53 -0.50
C ILE A 36 -8.29 5.40 -0.54
N LEU A 37 -8.24 6.40 -1.42
CA LEU A 37 -7.10 7.31 -1.51
C LEU A 37 -6.93 8.13 -0.22
N GLU A 38 -8.01 8.66 0.36
CA GLU A 38 -7.97 9.34 1.66
C GLU A 38 -7.43 8.41 2.76
N MET A 39 -7.86 7.15 2.80
CA MET A 39 -7.35 6.18 3.76
C MET A 39 -5.85 5.92 3.57
N LEU A 40 -5.38 5.80 2.32
CA LEU A 40 -3.95 5.61 2.02
C LEU A 40 -3.11 6.84 2.41
N GLU A 41 -3.59 8.04 2.15
CA GLU A 41 -2.98 9.30 2.59
C GLU A 41 -2.79 9.31 4.12
N ARG A 42 -3.86 9.01 4.88
CA ARG A 42 -3.83 8.93 6.34
C ARG A 42 -2.83 7.89 6.85
N ILE A 43 -2.74 6.72 6.20
CA ILE A 43 -1.75 5.68 6.52
C ILE A 43 -0.33 6.21 6.29
N CYS A 44 -0.08 6.91 5.19
CA CYS A 44 1.22 7.51 4.89
C CYS A 44 1.63 8.53 5.96
N HIS A 45 0.73 9.43 6.37
CA HIS A 45 0.99 10.37 7.46
C HIS A 45 1.31 9.66 8.78
N LYS A 46 0.52 8.63 9.14
CA LYS A 46 0.76 7.89 10.37
C LYS A 46 2.10 7.15 10.37
N LYS A 47 2.49 6.56 9.23
CA LYS A 47 3.81 5.94 9.08
C LYS A 47 4.94 6.95 9.20
N ALA A 48 4.81 8.12 8.57
CA ALA A 48 5.79 9.19 8.68
C ALA A 48 5.96 9.63 10.15
N GLU A 49 4.86 9.86 10.86
CA GLU A 49 4.89 10.21 12.29
C GLU A 49 5.59 9.14 13.12
N ASN A 50 5.22 7.86 12.95
CA ASN A 50 5.83 6.75 13.67
C ASN A 50 7.34 6.65 13.40
N LEU A 51 7.77 6.85 12.15
CA LEU A 51 9.19 6.84 11.77
C LEU A 51 9.98 7.95 12.47
N ARG A 52 9.44 9.16 12.56
CA ARG A 52 10.10 10.27 13.29
C ARG A 52 10.17 10.01 14.78
N THR A 53 9.05 9.59 15.36
CA THR A 53 8.87 9.57 16.82
C THR A 53 9.45 8.32 17.47
N HIS A 54 9.33 7.15 16.85
CA HIS A 54 9.73 5.87 17.44
C HIS A 54 11.07 5.36 16.90
N TRP A 55 11.38 5.63 15.64
CA TRP A 55 12.56 5.07 14.97
C TRP A 55 13.62 6.12 14.61
N GLN A 56 13.32 7.41 14.83
CA GLN A 56 14.20 8.54 14.51
C GLN A 56 14.70 8.55 13.06
N ASP A 57 13.93 7.93 12.15
CA ASP A 57 14.26 7.84 10.73
C ASP A 57 13.56 8.96 9.95
N GLU A 58 14.17 10.14 9.98
CA GLU A 58 13.68 11.31 9.25
C GLU A 58 13.70 11.13 7.72
N THR A 59 14.59 10.28 7.20
CA THR A 59 14.72 10.09 5.75
C THR A 59 13.52 9.34 5.22
N SER A 60 13.20 8.19 5.84
CA SER A 60 12.02 7.41 5.47
C SER A 60 10.74 8.18 5.80
N ALA A 61 10.68 8.92 6.92
CA ALA A 61 9.52 9.73 7.27
C ALA A 61 9.19 10.77 6.17
N LYS A 62 10.21 11.46 5.64
CA LYS A 62 10.03 12.41 4.53
C LYS A 62 9.52 11.73 3.26
N MET A 63 9.92 10.49 2.98
CA MET A 63 9.41 9.75 1.82
C MET A 63 7.92 9.42 1.98
N TRP A 64 7.50 8.97 3.16
CA TRP A 64 6.08 8.70 3.44
C TRP A 64 5.22 9.97 3.40
N GLU A 65 5.73 11.09 3.93
CA GLU A 65 5.02 12.36 3.86
C GLU A 65 4.90 12.87 2.42
N LYS A 66 5.96 12.71 1.60
CA LYS A 66 5.91 13.04 0.17
C LYS A 66 4.86 12.19 -0.55
N ALA A 67 4.79 10.90 -0.25
CA ALA A 67 3.78 10.00 -0.83
C ALA A 67 2.35 10.42 -0.44
N ALA A 68 2.12 10.82 0.81
CA ALA A 68 0.82 11.32 1.26
C ALA A 68 0.39 12.56 0.45
N ARG A 69 1.28 13.55 0.29
CA ARG A 69 1.01 14.76 -0.51
C ARG A 69 0.75 14.45 -1.99
N GLN A 70 1.38 13.43 -2.54
CA GLN A 70 1.11 13.00 -3.91
C GLN A 70 -0.30 12.42 -4.04
N ILE A 71 -0.77 11.66 -3.04
CA ILE A 71 -2.12 11.10 -3.00
C ILE A 71 -3.17 12.21 -2.87
N GLU A 72 -2.92 13.19 -2.00
CA GLU A 72 -3.79 14.36 -1.80
C GLU A 72 -4.02 15.15 -3.11
N GLN A 73 -3.02 15.17 -4.00
CA GLN A 73 -3.09 15.85 -5.29
C GLN A 73 -3.81 15.05 -6.39
N ILE A 74 -4.19 13.81 -6.13
CA ILE A 74 -4.92 13.00 -7.10
C ILE A 74 -6.38 13.48 -7.14
N ASN A 75 -6.69 14.26 -8.17
CA ASN A 75 -8.07 14.64 -8.46
C ASN A 75 -8.78 13.48 -9.18
N ILE A 76 -9.60 12.72 -8.46
CA ILE A 76 -10.44 11.66 -9.04
C ILE A 76 -11.84 12.23 -9.28
N ASP A 77 -12.23 12.32 -10.54
CA ASP A 77 -13.58 12.62 -11.00
C ASP A 77 -14.12 11.34 -11.69
N VAL A 78 -14.55 10.37 -10.87
CA VAL A 78 -15.06 9.04 -11.29
C VAL A 78 -16.28 8.68 -10.45
#